data_AF-A0A2K3D020-F1
#
_entry.id   AF-A0A2K3D020-F1
#
_cell.length_a   1.000
_cell.length_b   1.000
_cell.length_c   1.000
_cell.angle_alpha   90.00
_cell.angle_beta   90.00
_cell.angle_gamma   90.00
#
_symmetry.space_group_name_H-M   'P 1'
#
loop_
_entity.id
_entity.type
_entity.pdbx_description
1 polymer ?
#
loop_
_entity_poly.entity_id
_entity_poly.type
_entity_poly.pdbx_seq_one_letter_code
_entity_poly.pdbx_strand_id
1 'polypeptide(L)'
;MLRKLLRKLVQWARTERVPMLEGALATAEADLLETDMGILGDAIHCFIEAVEVPVLVLCDEVQSLFLPTLGGEPDVNGVEYVRNRFMKQLLVGGPRTVLWCLTASSMAHTWISVAKMPPNGHCVIVSNTAVHLPATYSAAHMEWAWQRLQQVRYPHVVLDRRLLELCPRSVALLVVLVNAWVTEGCPSNAEAFLCDFVRLKVMDESLREWKVGLESMPLSQRLAILDLSVPAVGADTRKQLLHTGLQTFLQPHLDKTVDGRCYLRDSHQRQIVRLLLRERWSELGYNVSLTQLDSGWNLFYLGEAADYLLGLEASRRWQQLAQPLPAGTDAFEAKLQVIADGVANKLRAAEAAAGGAQQQQQQQQQQQPGGGAELDPQELWERQPWFQKVLNSEWNELDLKAHLNNKQARHTHLAMLVFYLRLSRKALGHAKPWDRAAGAILDVDIVEALPGALGQPLFDVNEAMVEALRLVSGPTFEAAAAVFAAELSGSVAGGGGLSSGEGGDGSTSRGGGRGGSRGGGGQGRGARAVHDRYTCPPSGPAAAGWGQRPPLAYTASGSRVGWGKGGQRAATLAPSRRVRLPLVAQVVPAASAAMGSRLLRGC
;
A
#
# COMPACT_ATOMS: atom_id res chain seq x y z
N MET A 1 35.54 -5.62 -3.37
CA MET A 1 34.94 -4.54 -2.56
C MET A 1 35.84 -4.16 -1.37
N LEU A 2 36.14 -5.10 -0.47
CA LEU A 2 36.91 -4.87 0.77
C LEU A 2 38.25 -4.17 0.56
N ARG A 3 39.05 -4.58 -0.43
CA ARG A 3 40.30 -3.87 -0.78
C ARG A 3 40.11 -2.37 -1.08
N LYS A 4 38.99 -2.01 -1.74
CA LYS A 4 38.67 -0.59 -2.01
C LYS A 4 38.30 0.15 -0.71
N LEU A 5 37.62 -0.53 0.22
CA LEU A 5 37.30 0.02 1.54
C LEU A 5 38.56 0.24 2.38
N LEU A 6 39.42 -0.78 2.52
CA LEU A 6 40.70 -0.68 3.23
C LEU A 6 41.56 0.48 2.68
N ARG A 7 41.64 0.60 1.35
CA ARG A 7 42.37 1.69 0.71
C ARG A 7 41.83 3.07 1.09
N LYS A 8 40.50 3.22 1.14
CA LYS A 8 39.84 4.47 1.55
C LYS A 8 40.10 4.79 3.02
N LEU A 9 40.09 3.78 3.89
CA LEU A 9 40.38 3.94 5.32
C LEU A 9 41.83 4.36 5.57
N VAL A 10 42.79 3.69 4.93
CA VAL A 10 44.21 4.06 4.96
C VAL A 10 44.41 5.49 4.45
N GLN A 11 43.78 5.85 3.32
CA GLN A 11 43.85 7.19 2.77
C GLN A 11 43.27 8.24 3.72
N TRP A 12 42.13 7.95 4.35
CA TRP A 12 41.51 8.82 5.35
C TRP A 12 42.44 9.04 6.54
N ALA A 13 42.97 7.98 7.15
CA ALA A 13 43.86 8.10 8.31
C ALA A 13 45.12 8.91 7.98
N ARG A 14 45.72 8.71 6.80
CA ARG A 14 46.86 9.51 6.32
C ARG A 14 46.51 10.98 6.12
N THR A 15 45.40 11.26 5.45
CA THR A 15 45.03 12.61 5.04
C THR A 15 44.65 13.45 6.25
N GLU A 16 43.85 12.87 7.15
CA GLU A 16 43.34 13.54 8.35
C GLU A 16 44.27 13.38 9.57
N ARG A 17 45.41 12.68 9.41
CA ARG A 17 46.38 12.38 10.47
C ARG A 17 45.74 11.79 11.72
N VAL A 18 44.89 10.79 11.51
CA VAL A 18 44.14 10.13 12.59
C VAL A 18 45.12 9.43 13.53
N PRO A 19 45.07 9.67 14.86
CA PRO A 19 45.88 8.95 15.83
C PRO A 19 45.54 7.46 15.82
N MET A 20 46.59 6.64 15.66
CA MET A 20 46.48 5.20 15.55
C MET A 20 47.58 4.52 16.36
N LEU A 21 47.33 3.29 16.81
CA LEU A 21 48.36 2.43 17.37
C LEU A 21 49.56 2.31 16.43
N GLU A 22 50.75 2.28 17.02
CA GLU A 22 52.02 2.25 16.30
C GLU A 22 52.07 1.06 15.32
N GLY A 23 52.52 1.33 14.09
CA GLY A 23 52.64 0.32 13.03
C GLY A 23 51.34 -0.08 12.33
N ALA A 24 50.15 0.21 12.90
CA ALA A 24 48.87 -0.23 12.34
C ALA A 24 48.61 0.28 10.92
N LEU A 25 49.02 1.52 10.63
CA LEU A 25 48.91 2.11 9.28
C LEU A 25 49.79 1.38 8.26
N ALA A 26 51.03 1.04 8.64
CA ALA A 26 51.96 0.32 7.76
C ALA A 26 51.52 -1.12 7.51
N THR A 27 50.98 -1.81 8.53
CA THR A 27 50.41 -3.14 8.39
C THR A 27 49.24 -3.15 7.41
N ALA A 28 48.28 -2.25 7.58
CA ALA A 28 47.13 -2.16 6.67
C ALA A 28 47.51 -1.80 5.23
N GLU A 29 48.62 -1.08 5.03
CA GLU A 29 49.16 -0.81 3.69
C GLU A 29 49.77 -2.04 3.03
N ALA A 30 50.45 -2.89 3.80
CA ALA A 30 50.95 -4.17 3.31
C ALA A 30 49.79 -5.08 2.87
N ASP A 31 48.74 -5.15 3.68
CA ASP A 31 47.56 -5.98 3.42
C ASP A 31 46.74 -5.52 2.19
N LEU A 32 46.97 -4.32 1.65
CA LEU A 32 46.32 -3.88 0.40
C LEU A 32 46.70 -4.72 -0.82
N LEU A 33 47.83 -5.42 -0.76
CA LEU A 33 48.29 -6.32 -1.83
C LEU A 33 47.58 -7.67 -1.81
N GLU A 34 46.93 -8.01 -0.69
CA GLU A 34 46.30 -9.30 -0.50
C GLU A 34 45.05 -9.49 -1.35
N THR A 35 44.84 -10.75 -1.74
CA THR A 35 43.70 -11.19 -2.59
C THR A 35 42.65 -11.96 -1.81
N ASP A 36 43.01 -12.53 -0.66
CA ASP A 36 42.08 -13.27 0.19
C ASP A 36 41.08 -12.32 0.88
N MET A 37 39.80 -12.69 0.85
CA MET A 37 38.75 -11.87 1.45
C MET A 37 38.79 -11.87 2.97
N GLY A 38 39.18 -12.99 3.57
CA GLY A 38 39.38 -13.16 5.01
C GLY A 38 40.44 -12.19 5.52
N ILE A 39 41.62 -12.23 4.91
CA ILE A 39 42.76 -11.36 5.28
C ILE A 39 42.38 -9.88 5.13
N LEU A 40 41.75 -9.51 4.00
CA LEU A 40 41.30 -8.12 3.79
C LEU A 40 40.25 -7.67 4.82
N GLY A 41 39.34 -8.56 5.23
CA GLY A 41 38.35 -8.27 6.26
C GLY A 41 39.00 -8.08 7.63
N ASP A 42 39.88 -9.00 8.02
CA ASP A 42 40.62 -8.96 9.28
C ASP A 42 41.51 -7.71 9.36
N ALA A 43 42.19 -7.35 8.27
CA ALA A 43 42.98 -6.12 8.17
C ALA A 43 42.14 -4.86 8.41
N ILE A 44 40.91 -4.80 7.87
CA ILE A 44 39.99 -3.68 8.14
C ILE A 44 39.58 -3.65 9.61
N HIS A 45 39.29 -4.81 10.22
CA HIS A 45 38.94 -4.88 11.64
C HIS A 45 40.08 -4.38 12.52
N CYS A 46 41.29 -4.92 12.35
CA CYS A 46 42.47 -4.52 13.11
C CYS A 46 42.81 -3.04 12.89
N PHE A 47 42.65 -2.53 11.66
CA PHE A 47 42.87 -1.12 11.37
C PHE A 47 41.91 -0.20 12.14
N ILE A 48 40.63 -0.58 12.22
CA ILE A 48 39.61 0.21 12.93
C ILE A 48 39.83 0.11 14.45
N GLU A 49 40.19 -1.06 14.97
CA GLU A 49 40.54 -1.26 16.39
C GLU A 49 41.77 -0.46 16.82
N ALA A 50 42.69 -0.20 15.89
CA ALA A 50 43.88 0.60 16.15
C ALA A 50 43.61 2.10 16.28
N VAL A 51 42.40 2.58 16.00
CA VAL A 51 42.08 4.01 16.10
C VAL A 51 41.94 4.44 17.56
N GLU A 52 42.78 5.38 18.00
CA GLU A 52 42.88 5.80 19.40
C GLU A 52 41.89 6.92 19.79
N VAL A 53 41.21 7.50 18.79
CA VAL A 53 40.25 8.59 18.98
C VAL A 53 38.81 8.15 18.74
N PRO A 54 37.82 8.81 19.33
CA PRO A 54 36.42 8.57 18.98
C PRO A 54 36.14 8.89 17.50
N VAL A 55 35.51 7.97 16.78
CA VAL A 55 35.13 8.12 15.37
C VAL A 55 33.65 7.87 15.18
N LEU A 56 32.99 8.80 14.49
CA LEU A 56 31.65 8.62 13.96
C LEU A 56 31.74 8.17 12.51
N VAL A 57 31.27 6.95 12.21
CA VAL A 57 31.20 6.45 10.84
C VAL A 57 29.77 6.55 10.31
N LEU A 58 29.58 7.39 9.30
CA LEU A 58 28.32 7.51 8.57
C LEU A 58 28.40 6.62 7.32
N CYS A 59 27.67 5.51 7.32
CA CYS A 59 27.58 4.60 6.18
C CYS A 59 26.22 4.75 5.51
N ASP A 60 26.21 5.27 4.29
CA ASP A 60 25.02 5.40 3.48
C ASP A 60 24.74 4.12 2.67
N GLU A 61 23.47 3.81 2.44
CA GLU A 61 23.00 2.70 1.59
C GLU A 61 23.65 1.31 1.85
N VAL A 62 23.65 0.90 3.13
CA VAL A 62 24.30 -0.35 3.60
C VAL A 62 23.80 -1.63 2.90
N GLN A 63 22.59 -1.62 2.31
CA GLN A 63 22.07 -2.75 1.54
C GLN A 63 23.00 -3.19 0.40
N SER A 64 23.76 -2.25 -0.17
CA SER A 64 24.68 -2.54 -1.27
C SER A 64 25.84 -3.43 -0.80
N LEU A 65 26.14 -3.40 0.51
CA LEU A 65 27.10 -4.30 1.16
C LEU A 65 26.49 -5.67 1.45
N PHE A 66 25.19 -5.75 1.70
CA PHE A 66 24.50 -7.02 1.96
C PHE A 66 24.15 -7.80 0.69
N LEU A 67 24.17 -7.16 -0.47
CA LEU A 67 23.96 -7.77 -1.78
C LEU A 67 25.13 -7.46 -2.74
N PRO A 68 26.37 -7.88 -2.45
CA PRO A 68 27.48 -7.70 -3.38
C PRO A 68 27.17 -8.36 -4.72
N THR A 69 27.57 -7.71 -5.81
CA THR A 69 27.41 -8.23 -7.17
C THR A 69 28.76 -8.52 -7.82
N LEU A 70 28.84 -9.61 -8.59
CA LEU A 70 29.95 -10.00 -9.45
C LEU A 70 29.43 -10.11 -10.90
N GLY A 71 29.90 -9.21 -11.77
CA GLY A 71 29.45 -9.20 -13.18
C GLY A 71 27.97 -8.83 -13.38
N GLY A 72 27.35 -8.16 -12.39
CA GLY A 72 25.94 -7.79 -12.41
C GLY A 72 25.01 -8.79 -11.70
N GLU A 73 25.52 -9.97 -11.33
CA GLU A 73 24.78 -11.00 -10.60
C GLU A 73 25.13 -11.01 -9.11
N PRO A 74 24.21 -11.40 -8.20
CA PRO A 74 24.51 -11.53 -6.77
C PRO A 74 25.65 -12.53 -6.50
N ASP A 75 26.66 -12.11 -5.77
CA ASP A 75 27.76 -12.95 -5.30
C ASP A 75 27.31 -13.74 -4.06
N VAL A 76 26.70 -14.90 -4.27
CA VAL A 76 26.13 -15.72 -3.18
C VAL A 76 27.15 -16.05 -2.09
N ASN A 77 28.39 -16.38 -2.46
CA ASN A 77 29.44 -16.74 -1.52
C ASN A 77 29.98 -15.50 -0.77
N GLY A 78 30.16 -14.38 -1.49
CA GLY A 78 30.55 -13.11 -0.90
C GLY A 78 29.50 -12.52 0.03
N VAL A 79 28.21 -12.67 -0.29
CA VAL A 79 27.08 -12.23 0.56
C VAL A 79 27.19 -12.84 1.95
N GLU A 80 27.41 -14.15 2.05
CA GLU A 80 27.46 -14.83 3.35
C GLU A 80 28.66 -14.40 4.18
N TYR A 81 29.84 -14.32 3.58
CA TYR A 81 31.03 -13.83 4.28
C TYR A 81 30.85 -12.38 4.75
N VAL A 82 30.42 -11.48 3.86
CA VAL A 82 30.23 -10.06 4.17
C VAL A 82 29.18 -9.89 5.27
N ARG A 83 28.02 -10.54 5.16
CA ARG A 83 26.93 -10.42 6.12
C ARG A 83 27.25 -11.09 7.46
N ASN A 84 27.61 -12.38 7.44
CA ASN A 84 27.68 -13.20 8.65
C ASN A 84 28.96 -13.00 9.46
N ARG A 85 30.06 -12.63 8.78
CA ARG A 85 31.38 -12.50 9.41
C ARG A 85 31.83 -11.05 9.47
N PHE A 86 32.12 -10.43 8.32
CA PHE A 86 32.70 -9.09 8.28
C PHE A 86 31.79 -8.02 8.92
N MET A 87 30.58 -7.83 8.41
CA MET A 87 29.66 -6.82 8.94
C MET A 87 29.24 -7.13 10.38
N LYS A 88 28.98 -8.40 10.71
CA LYS A 88 28.62 -8.76 12.08
C LYS A 88 29.74 -8.41 13.07
N GLN A 89 30.98 -8.77 12.76
CA GLN A 89 32.12 -8.46 13.62
C GLN A 89 32.33 -6.95 13.74
N LEU A 90 32.11 -6.19 12.67
CA LEU A 90 32.21 -4.73 12.67
C LEU A 90 31.17 -4.08 13.59
N LEU A 91 29.93 -4.59 13.58
CA LEU A 91 28.80 -4.01 14.31
C LEU A 91 28.71 -4.46 15.77
N VAL A 92 29.16 -5.68 16.07
CA VAL A 92 29.05 -6.27 17.43
C VAL A 92 30.39 -6.24 18.16
N GLY A 93 31.47 -6.57 17.46
CA GLY A 93 32.83 -6.67 18.00
C GLY A 93 33.71 -5.47 17.71
N GLY A 94 33.16 -4.41 17.10
CA GLY A 94 33.92 -3.19 16.80
C GLY A 94 34.45 -2.50 18.06
N PRO A 95 35.50 -1.68 17.92
CA PRO A 95 36.10 -0.99 19.07
C PRO A 95 35.13 0.02 19.68
N ARG A 96 35.25 0.21 21.01
CA ARG A 96 34.41 1.16 21.77
C ARG A 96 34.63 2.63 21.38
N THR A 97 35.68 2.93 20.65
CA THR A 97 35.98 4.25 20.10
C THR A 97 35.15 4.57 18.86
N VAL A 98 34.43 3.60 18.26
CA VAL A 98 33.72 3.81 17.00
C VAL A 98 32.21 3.73 17.18
N LEU A 99 31.50 4.77 16.72
CA LEU A 99 30.04 4.78 16.61
C LEU A 99 29.65 4.63 15.13
N TRP A 100 28.93 3.56 14.82
CA TRP A 100 28.40 3.32 13.48
C TRP A 100 26.98 3.89 13.34
N CYS A 101 26.81 4.86 12.45
CA CYS A 101 25.50 5.29 11.98
C CYS A 101 25.30 4.76 10.56
N LEU A 102 24.53 3.69 10.47
CA LEU A 102 24.16 3.09 9.20
C LEU A 102 22.83 3.67 8.75
N THR A 103 22.77 4.05 7.49
CA THR A 103 21.49 4.26 6.81
C THR A 103 21.30 3.16 5.80
N ALA A 104 20.03 2.86 5.59
CA ALA A 104 19.57 2.01 4.51
C ALA A 104 18.34 2.70 3.96
N SER A 105 18.24 2.84 2.64
CA SER A 105 16.94 2.95 2.00
C SER A 105 16.07 1.83 2.59
N SER A 106 14.83 2.14 2.96
CA SER A 106 13.90 1.24 3.64
C SER A 106 13.61 0.01 2.79
N MET A 107 14.57 -0.92 2.72
CA MET A 107 14.51 -2.13 1.93
C MET A 107 14.25 -3.28 2.85
N ALA A 108 13.25 -4.09 2.52
CA ALA A 108 13.01 -5.36 3.20
C ALA A 108 14.28 -6.22 3.24
N HIS A 109 15.08 -6.21 2.16
CA HIS A 109 16.32 -6.98 2.09
C HIS A 109 17.32 -6.63 3.19
N THR A 110 17.52 -5.35 3.51
CA THR A 110 18.48 -4.93 4.56
C THR A 110 18.13 -5.56 5.90
N TRP A 111 16.88 -5.40 6.32
CA TRP A 111 16.40 -5.91 7.59
C TRP A 111 16.35 -7.43 7.62
N ILE A 112 16.03 -8.06 6.50
CA ILE A 112 16.11 -9.51 6.35
C ILE A 112 17.56 -9.99 6.49
N SER A 113 18.52 -9.30 5.89
CA SER A 113 19.94 -9.63 6.00
C SER A 113 20.47 -9.45 7.42
N VAL A 114 20.07 -8.37 8.11
CA VAL A 114 20.41 -8.16 9.53
C VAL A 114 19.80 -9.26 10.41
N ALA A 115 18.55 -9.64 10.17
CA ALA A 115 17.89 -10.74 10.90
C ALA A 115 18.54 -12.11 10.64
N LYS A 116 19.11 -12.32 9.45
CA LYS A 116 19.79 -13.57 9.06
C LYS A 116 21.21 -13.69 9.61
N MET A 117 21.78 -12.63 10.21
CA MET A 117 23.08 -12.74 10.84
C MET A 117 23.01 -13.78 11.97
N PRO A 118 23.96 -14.72 12.05
CA PRO A 118 23.95 -15.74 13.10
C PRO A 118 23.99 -15.05 14.46
N PRO A 119 23.31 -15.53 15.52
CA PRO A 119 23.30 -14.86 16.81
C PRO A 119 24.67 -14.91 17.51
N ASN A 120 25.38 -16.04 17.57
CA ASN A 120 26.66 -16.22 18.31
C ASN A 120 26.75 -15.39 19.61
N GLY A 121 25.73 -15.48 20.47
CA GLY A 121 25.63 -14.72 21.73
C GLY A 121 25.06 -13.30 21.64
N HIS A 122 24.99 -12.69 20.45
CA HIS A 122 24.45 -11.33 20.26
C HIS A 122 23.70 -11.18 18.93
N CYS A 123 22.40 -10.94 19.01
CA CYS A 123 21.53 -10.85 17.84
C CYS A 123 21.38 -9.37 17.39
N VAL A 124 21.98 -9.02 16.25
CA VAL A 124 22.08 -7.63 15.77
C VAL A 124 20.71 -6.96 15.60
N ILE A 125 19.69 -7.71 15.17
CA ILE A 125 18.35 -7.14 14.94
C ILE A 125 17.67 -6.65 16.22
N VAL A 126 17.97 -7.24 17.38
CA VAL A 126 17.39 -6.82 18.67
C VAL A 126 18.28 -5.85 19.44
N SER A 127 19.55 -5.76 19.07
CA SER A 127 20.55 -4.91 19.75
C SER A 127 20.77 -3.55 19.09
N ASN A 128 20.21 -3.32 17.90
CA ASN A 128 20.32 -2.02 17.24
C ASN A 128 19.35 -1.01 17.84
N THR A 129 19.77 0.26 17.87
CA THR A 129 18.86 1.39 18.13
C THR A 129 18.38 1.91 16.78
N ALA A 130 17.24 1.41 16.32
CA ALA A 130 16.65 1.85 15.07
C ALA A 130 15.97 3.22 15.24
N VAL A 131 16.38 4.19 14.43
CA VAL A 131 15.66 5.46 14.26
C VAL A 131 14.89 5.39 12.95
N HIS A 132 13.58 5.26 13.05
CA HIS A 132 12.72 5.24 11.87
C HIS A 132 12.30 6.66 11.50
N LEU A 133 12.63 7.09 10.29
CA LEU A 133 12.03 8.28 9.71
C LEU A 133 10.57 7.98 9.34
N PRO A 134 9.66 8.96 9.44
CA PRO A 134 8.28 8.77 9.00
C PRO A 134 8.22 8.33 7.54
N ALA A 135 7.51 7.23 7.28
CA ALA A 135 7.22 6.80 5.91
C ALA A 135 6.23 7.75 5.21
N THR A 136 5.32 8.33 5.99
CA THR A 136 4.27 9.25 5.53
C THR A 136 4.33 10.55 6.34
N TYR A 137 4.24 11.67 5.64
CA TYR A 137 4.25 13.02 6.22
C TYR A 137 2.85 13.66 6.17
N SER A 138 2.64 14.71 6.97
CA SER A 138 1.40 15.50 6.91
C SER A 138 1.37 16.41 5.69
N ALA A 139 0.19 16.89 5.29
CA ALA A 139 0.03 17.88 4.22
C ALA A 139 0.92 19.11 4.43
N ALA A 140 0.95 19.64 5.66
CA ALA A 140 1.75 20.81 6.01
C ALA A 140 3.26 20.58 5.84
N HIS A 141 3.76 19.39 6.21
CA HIS A 141 5.16 19.04 6.00
C HIS A 141 5.49 18.87 4.50
N MET A 142 4.59 18.27 3.73
CA MET A 142 4.75 18.15 2.27
C MET A 142 4.74 19.52 1.58
N GLU A 143 3.85 20.43 2.00
CA GLU A 143 3.80 21.81 1.51
C GLU A 143 5.08 22.58 1.83
N TRP A 144 5.58 22.43 3.06
CA TRP A 144 6.84 23.05 3.45
C TRP A 144 8.01 22.52 2.60
N ALA A 145 8.08 21.21 2.36
CA ALA A 145 9.09 20.61 1.49
C ALA A 145 8.98 21.12 0.04
N TRP A 146 7.76 21.24 -0.48
CA TRP A 146 7.46 21.82 -1.79
C TRP A 146 7.99 23.27 -1.90
N GLN A 147 7.67 24.12 -0.93
CA GLN A 147 8.14 25.51 -0.89
C GLN A 147 9.67 25.58 -0.86
N ARG A 148 10.34 24.70 -0.12
CA ARG A 148 11.81 24.65 -0.10
C ARG A 148 12.40 24.22 -1.44
N LEU A 149 11.79 23.26 -2.12
CA LEU A 149 12.20 22.87 -3.47
C LEU A 149 12.07 24.04 -4.46
N GLN A 150 10.96 24.76 -4.42
CA GLN A 150 10.71 25.88 -5.32
C GLN A 150 11.59 27.10 -5.00
N GLN A 151 11.77 27.47 -3.74
CA GLN A 151 12.46 28.71 -3.36
C GLN A 151 13.97 28.57 -3.29
N VAL A 152 14.47 27.42 -2.83
CA VAL A 152 15.91 27.25 -2.53
C VAL A 152 16.60 26.46 -3.62
N ARG A 153 16.00 25.34 -4.05
CA ARG A 153 16.66 24.41 -4.96
C ARG A 153 16.44 24.76 -6.42
N TYR A 154 15.23 25.18 -6.77
CA TYR A 154 14.81 25.48 -8.14
C TYR A 154 14.11 26.86 -8.26
N PRO A 155 14.76 27.97 -7.82
CA PRO A 155 14.14 29.31 -7.80
C PRO A 155 13.73 29.85 -9.17
N HIS A 156 14.26 29.29 -10.25
CA HIS A 156 14.02 29.74 -11.62
C HIS A 156 13.10 28.80 -12.41
N VAL A 157 12.55 27.77 -11.77
CA VAL A 157 11.67 26.79 -12.41
C VAL A 157 10.26 26.91 -11.84
N VAL A 158 9.28 27.02 -12.72
CA VAL A 158 7.87 26.90 -12.34
C VAL A 158 7.55 25.41 -12.23
N LEU A 159 7.39 24.93 -11.00
CA LEU A 159 7.04 23.55 -10.72
C LEU A 159 5.52 23.37 -10.83
N ASP A 160 5.09 22.34 -11.58
CA ASP A 160 3.67 21.99 -11.70
C ASP A 160 3.15 21.43 -10.37
N ARG A 161 2.08 22.04 -9.87
CA ARG A 161 1.44 21.68 -8.60
C ARG A 161 0.94 20.23 -8.56
N ARG A 162 0.59 19.64 -9.72
CA ARG A 162 0.19 18.23 -9.83
C ARG A 162 1.26 17.27 -9.32
N LEU A 163 2.55 17.62 -9.42
CA LEU A 163 3.64 16.83 -8.87
C LEU A 163 3.52 16.67 -7.36
N LEU A 164 3.04 17.69 -6.64
CA LEU A 164 2.79 17.55 -5.20
C LEU A 164 1.50 16.79 -4.91
N GLU A 165 0.42 17.11 -5.64
CA GLU A 165 -0.91 16.56 -5.39
C GLU A 165 -0.99 15.05 -5.62
N LEU A 166 -0.29 14.55 -6.64
CA LEU A 166 -0.30 13.14 -7.03
C LEU A 166 0.86 12.35 -6.45
N CYS A 167 1.88 13.01 -5.90
CA CYS A 167 2.95 12.32 -5.19
C CYS A 167 2.41 11.75 -3.86
N PRO A 168 2.68 10.47 -3.56
CA PRO A 168 2.51 9.95 -2.21
C PRO A 168 3.18 10.87 -1.19
N ARG A 169 2.64 10.95 0.05
CA ARG A 169 3.15 11.86 1.10
C ARG A 169 4.52 11.44 1.67
N SER A 170 5.53 11.37 0.82
CA SER A 170 6.92 11.06 1.12
C SER A 170 7.79 12.20 0.61
N VAL A 171 8.50 12.86 1.51
CA VAL A 171 9.43 13.94 1.16
C VAL A 171 10.56 13.42 0.26
N ALA A 172 11.06 12.21 0.54
CA ALA A 172 12.10 11.58 -0.28
C ALA A 172 11.62 11.37 -1.71
N LEU A 173 10.41 10.83 -1.89
CA LEU A 173 9.83 10.59 -3.21
C LEU A 173 9.59 11.91 -3.96
N LEU A 174 9.05 12.93 -3.27
CA LEU A 174 8.82 14.25 -3.86
C LEU A 174 10.13 14.88 -4.36
N VAL A 175 11.20 14.82 -3.56
CA VAL A 175 12.51 15.36 -3.96
C VAL A 175 13.03 14.64 -5.20
N VAL A 176 12.94 13.31 -5.24
CA VAL A 176 13.40 12.51 -6.39
C VAL A 176 12.55 12.79 -7.64
N LEU A 177 11.24 12.91 -7.48
CA LEU A 177 10.28 13.25 -8.53
C LEU A 177 10.58 14.62 -9.15
N VAL A 178 10.69 15.67 -8.31
CA VAL A 178 10.97 17.03 -8.78
C VAL A 178 12.34 17.11 -9.44
N ASN A 179 13.36 16.43 -8.89
CA ASN A 179 14.68 16.39 -9.53
C ASN A 179 14.61 15.75 -10.92
N ALA A 180 13.85 14.67 -11.09
CA ALA A 180 13.67 14.02 -12.38
C ALA A 180 12.93 14.94 -13.37
N TRP A 181 11.85 15.58 -12.92
CA TRP A 181 11.08 16.54 -13.72
C TRP A 181 11.93 17.69 -14.27
N VAL A 182 12.74 18.29 -13.40
CA VAL A 182 13.64 19.39 -13.78
C VAL A 182 14.73 18.89 -14.74
N THR A 183 15.26 17.68 -14.52
CA THR A 183 16.30 17.09 -15.38
C THR A 183 15.77 16.79 -16.78
N GLU A 184 14.49 16.42 -16.91
CA GLU A 184 13.81 16.20 -18.20
C GLU A 184 13.35 17.50 -18.89
N GLY A 185 13.68 18.66 -18.32
CA GLY A 185 13.38 19.95 -18.93
C GLY A 185 11.95 20.44 -18.72
N CYS A 186 11.30 20.00 -17.64
CA CYS A 186 9.94 20.39 -17.27
C CYS A 186 8.91 20.13 -18.38
N PRO A 187 8.59 18.86 -18.66
CA PRO A 187 7.57 18.49 -19.65
C PRO A 187 6.26 19.28 -19.51
N SER A 188 5.51 19.44 -20.61
CA SER A 188 4.25 20.19 -20.57
C SER A 188 3.08 19.44 -19.90
N ASN A 189 3.21 18.12 -19.74
CA ASN A 189 2.18 17.25 -19.16
C ASN A 189 2.73 16.54 -17.92
N ALA A 190 2.40 17.07 -16.73
CA ALA A 190 2.84 16.52 -15.46
C ALA A 190 2.28 15.14 -15.16
N GLU A 191 1.03 14.86 -15.57
CA GLU A 191 0.37 13.58 -15.32
C GLU A 191 1.03 12.45 -16.14
N ALA A 192 1.29 12.68 -17.43
CA ALA A 192 1.98 11.72 -18.28
C ALA A 192 3.40 11.42 -17.76
N PHE A 193 4.14 12.45 -17.35
CA PHE A 193 5.44 12.28 -16.73
C PHE A 193 5.37 11.50 -15.42
N LEU A 194 4.40 11.79 -14.55
CA LEU A 194 4.21 11.09 -13.28
C LEU A 194 3.99 9.59 -13.50
N CYS A 195 3.15 9.25 -14.48
CA CYS A 195 2.92 7.87 -14.89
C CYS A 195 4.22 7.18 -15.34
N ASP A 196 5.01 7.84 -16.17
CA ASP A 196 6.30 7.33 -16.63
C ASP A 196 7.32 7.20 -15.50
N PHE A 197 7.41 8.20 -14.63
CA PHE A 197 8.28 8.20 -13.47
C PHE A 197 7.95 7.06 -12.50
N VAL A 198 6.66 6.86 -12.20
CA VAL A 198 6.19 5.75 -11.37
C VAL A 198 6.58 4.43 -12.02
N ARG A 199 6.27 4.25 -13.30
CA ARG A 199 6.53 3.01 -14.04
C ARG A 199 8.02 2.67 -14.10
N LEU A 200 8.85 3.62 -14.53
CA LEU A 200 10.24 3.37 -14.89
C LEU A 200 11.19 3.44 -13.69
N LYS A 201 10.82 4.17 -12.63
CA LYS A 201 11.71 4.40 -11.49
C LYS A 201 11.16 3.81 -10.20
N VAL A 202 9.98 4.25 -9.78
CA VAL A 202 9.42 3.89 -8.47
C VAL A 202 9.12 2.40 -8.40
N MET A 203 8.47 1.86 -9.42
CA MET A 203 8.07 0.45 -9.45
C MET A 203 9.27 -0.48 -9.60
N ASP A 204 10.25 -0.14 -10.45
CA ASP A 204 11.47 -0.94 -10.61
C ASP A 204 12.29 -1.03 -9.32
N GLU A 205 12.41 0.09 -8.61
CA GLU A 205 13.08 0.11 -7.31
C GLU A 205 12.29 -0.70 -6.29
N SER A 206 11.00 -0.43 -6.15
CA SER A 206 10.10 -1.11 -5.21
C SER A 206 10.02 -2.63 -5.45
N LEU A 207 10.09 -3.08 -6.71
CA LEU A 207 10.26 -4.48 -7.05
C LEU A 207 11.50 -5.06 -6.41
N ARG A 208 12.64 -4.41 -6.63
CA ARG A 208 13.93 -4.88 -6.10
C ARG A 208 13.89 -4.94 -4.58
N GLU A 209 13.21 -4.00 -3.93
CA GLU A 209 13.06 -3.99 -2.47
C GLU A 209 12.23 -5.18 -1.95
N TRP A 210 11.05 -5.41 -2.52
CA TRP A 210 10.08 -6.38 -1.99
C TRP A 210 10.27 -7.79 -2.52
N LYS A 211 10.73 -7.97 -3.76
CA LYS A 211 10.88 -9.27 -4.42
C LYS A 211 11.74 -10.21 -3.57
N VAL A 212 12.90 -9.73 -3.14
CA VAL A 212 13.84 -10.54 -2.33
C VAL A 212 13.22 -10.93 -0.98
N GLY A 213 12.38 -10.07 -0.42
CA GLY A 213 11.65 -10.38 0.81
C GLY A 213 10.58 -11.46 0.61
N LEU A 214 9.76 -11.32 -0.44
CA LEU A 214 8.59 -12.16 -0.69
C LEU A 214 8.92 -13.53 -1.28
N GLU A 215 9.97 -13.66 -2.11
CA GLU A 215 10.33 -14.90 -2.82
C GLU A 215 10.53 -16.09 -1.87
N SER A 216 11.16 -15.85 -0.72
CA SER A 216 11.46 -16.88 0.27
C SER A 216 10.29 -17.22 1.21
N MET A 217 9.17 -16.52 1.12
CA MET A 217 8.06 -16.65 2.07
C MET A 217 7.04 -17.70 1.66
N PRO A 218 6.45 -18.44 2.61
CA PRO A 218 5.27 -19.27 2.37
C PRO A 218 4.09 -18.46 1.84
N LEU A 219 3.21 -19.10 1.08
CA LEU A 219 2.00 -18.47 0.53
C LEU A 219 1.13 -17.80 1.61
N SER A 220 0.99 -18.42 2.79
CA SER A 220 0.23 -17.86 3.91
C SER A 220 0.81 -16.55 4.44
N GLN A 221 2.13 -16.37 4.42
CA GLN A 221 2.78 -15.12 4.83
C GLN A 221 2.66 -14.04 3.75
N ARG A 222 2.80 -14.43 2.48
CA ARG A 222 2.53 -13.51 1.35
C ARG A 222 1.09 -13.01 1.41
N LEU A 223 0.15 -13.89 1.70
CA LEU A 223 -1.24 -13.53 1.89
C LEU A 223 -1.47 -12.55 3.03
N ALA A 224 -0.87 -12.80 4.19
CA ALA A 224 -0.90 -11.85 5.29
C ALA A 224 -0.37 -10.46 4.88
N ILE A 225 0.70 -10.42 4.08
CA ILE A 225 1.24 -9.15 3.56
C ILE A 225 0.25 -8.49 2.59
N LEU A 226 -0.42 -9.26 1.72
CA LEU A 226 -1.48 -8.73 0.87
C LEU A 226 -2.64 -8.17 1.69
N ASP A 227 -3.03 -8.83 2.78
CA ASP A 227 -4.10 -8.37 3.67
C ASP A 227 -3.74 -7.05 4.36
N LEU A 228 -2.44 -6.82 4.67
CA LEU A 228 -1.97 -5.51 5.15
C LEU A 228 -2.28 -4.39 4.14
N SER A 229 -2.37 -4.70 2.85
CA SER A 229 -2.69 -3.69 1.84
C SER A 229 -4.16 -3.28 1.84
N VAL A 230 -5.07 -4.00 2.51
CA VAL A 230 -6.52 -3.71 2.51
C VAL A 230 -6.93 -3.20 3.91
N PRO A 231 -7.25 -1.89 4.06
CA PRO A 231 -7.50 -1.29 5.38
C PRO A 231 -8.61 -1.95 6.21
N ALA A 232 -9.64 -2.50 5.55
CA ALA A 232 -10.76 -3.17 6.22
C ALA A 232 -10.44 -4.62 6.65
N VAL A 233 -9.42 -5.24 6.07
CA VAL A 233 -9.04 -6.63 6.40
C VAL A 233 -7.90 -6.63 7.41
N GLY A 234 -6.83 -5.91 7.08
CA GLY A 234 -5.59 -5.88 7.85
C GLY A 234 -5.00 -7.28 8.13
N ALA A 235 -3.93 -7.32 8.90
CA ALA A 235 -3.26 -8.56 9.25
C ALA A 235 -2.77 -8.53 10.70
N ASP A 236 -2.95 -9.65 11.43
CA ASP A 236 -2.39 -9.81 12.78
C ASP A 236 -0.92 -10.22 12.67
N THR A 237 -0.04 -9.21 12.58
CA THR A 237 1.41 -9.38 12.42
C THR A 237 2.08 -10.10 13.59
N ARG A 238 1.39 -10.28 14.73
CA ARG A 238 1.89 -11.05 15.88
C ARG A 238 1.55 -12.53 15.77
N LYS A 239 0.33 -12.86 15.30
CA LYS A 239 -0.08 -14.26 15.07
C LYS A 239 0.49 -14.82 13.77
N GLN A 240 0.60 -13.98 12.75
CA GLN A 240 1.22 -14.33 11.49
C GLN A 240 2.73 -14.33 11.73
N LEU A 241 3.36 -15.50 11.63
CA LEU A 241 4.81 -15.74 11.83
C LEU A 241 5.65 -15.07 10.73
N LEU A 242 5.49 -13.77 10.51
CA LEU A 242 6.30 -12.99 9.57
C LEU A 242 7.76 -13.03 10.04
N HIS A 243 8.68 -13.09 9.08
CA HIS A 243 10.11 -13.01 9.36
C HIS A 243 10.43 -11.72 10.13
N THR A 244 11.25 -11.80 11.19
CA THR A 244 11.55 -10.66 12.07
C THR A 244 12.10 -9.45 11.32
N GLY A 245 12.98 -9.69 10.34
CA GLY A 245 13.48 -8.61 9.48
C GLY A 245 12.38 -7.88 8.70
N LEU A 246 11.37 -8.62 8.22
CA LEU A 246 10.24 -7.99 7.54
C LEU A 246 9.35 -7.23 8.55
N GLN A 247 9.12 -7.78 9.75
CA GLN A 247 8.37 -7.07 10.78
C GLN A 247 9.02 -5.72 11.12
N THR A 248 10.35 -5.68 11.29
CA THR A 248 11.10 -4.44 11.54
C THR A 248 11.05 -3.48 10.34
N PHE A 249 11.15 -4.01 9.12
CA PHE A 249 11.00 -3.21 7.90
C PHE A 249 9.62 -2.55 7.82
N LEU A 250 8.55 -3.30 8.09
CA LEU A 250 7.17 -2.83 7.95
C LEU A 250 6.75 -1.89 9.07
N GLN A 251 7.33 -2.00 10.26
CA GLN A 251 6.94 -1.22 11.44
C GLN A 251 6.66 0.28 11.19
N PRO A 252 7.51 1.06 10.48
CA PRO A 252 7.23 2.47 10.20
C PRO A 252 6.08 2.72 9.21
N HIS A 253 5.66 1.69 8.48
CA HIS A 253 4.60 1.74 7.47
C HIS A 253 3.26 1.19 8.00
N LEU A 254 3.21 0.68 9.23
CA LEU A 254 2.02 0.03 9.79
C LEU A 254 1.23 0.94 10.72
N ASP A 255 -0.08 0.98 10.52
CA ASP A 255 -1.06 1.51 11.47
C ASP A 255 -1.97 0.37 11.95
N LYS A 256 -2.72 0.60 13.03
CA LYS A 256 -3.60 -0.40 13.63
C LYS A 256 -5.08 -0.11 13.39
N THR A 257 -5.87 -1.13 13.10
CA THR A 257 -7.33 -1.10 13.08
C THR A 257 -7.90 -1.13 14.51
N VAL A 258 -9.22 -0.94 14.64
CA VAL A 258 -9.92 -0.97 15.94
C VAL A 258 -9.82 -2.33 16.61
N ASP A 259 -9.83 -3.42 15.84
CA ASP A 259 -9.67 -4.80 16.33
C ASP A 259 -8.20 -5.21 16.57
N GLY A 260 -7.26 -4.27 16.42
CA GLY A 260 -5.85 -4.47 16.74
C GLY A 260 -5.01 -5.12 15.63
N ARG A 261 -5.59 -5.37 14.44
CA ARG A 261 -4.84 -5.79 13.25
C ARG A 261 -4.01 -4.63 12.72
N CYS A 262 -2.94 -4.92 12.00
CA CYS A 262 -2.14 -3.90 11.34
C CYS A 262 -2.54 -3.77 9.86
N TYR A 263 -2.31 -2.61 9.27
CA TYR A 263 -2.43 -2.39 7.82
C TYR A 263 -1.36 -1.38 7.37
N LEU A 264 -1.05 -1.37 6.08
CA LEU A 264 -0.12 -0.41 5.48
C LEU A 264 -0.77 0.97 5.41
N ARG A 265 -0.19 1.92 6.15
CA ARG A 265 -0.65 3.30 6.23
C ARG A 265 -0.50 4.04 4.90
N ASP A 266 0.57 3.81 4.16
CA ASP A 266 0.87 4.59 2.98
C ASP A 266 0.30 3.96 1.69
N SER A 267 -0.28 4.80 0.84
CA SER A 267 -0.91 4.37 -0.43
C SER A 267 0.09 3.71 -1.39
N HIS A 268 1.34 4.15 -1.36
CA HIS A 268 2.42 3.65 -2.20
C HIS A 268 2.74 2.18 -1.91
N GLN A 269 3.04 1.81 -0.66
CA GLN A 269 3.31 0.44 -0.25
C GLN A 269 2.08 -0.45 -0.45
N ARG A 270 0.87 0.04 -0.19
CA ARG A 270 -0.37 -0.71 -0.49
C ARG A 270 -0.42 -1.11 -1.96
N GLN A 271 -0.17 -0.18 -2.88
CA GLN A 271 -0.19 -0.49 -4.31
C GLN A 271 0.93 -1.45 -4.70
N ILE A 272 2.16 -1.22 -4.24
CA ILE A 272 3.30 -2.09 -4.54
C ILE A 272 3.00 -3.54 -4.14
N VAL A 273 2.51 -3.74 -2.92
CA VAL A 273 2.16 -5.07 -2.40
C VAL A 273 1.05 -5.72 -3.24
N ARG A 274 -0.02 -4.98 -3.55
CA ARG A 274 -1.12 -5.48 -4.39
C ARG A 274 -0.63 -5.90 -5.76
N LEU A 275 0.27 -5.13 -6.36
CA LEU A 275 0.83 -5.38 -7.68
C LEU A 275 1.77 -6.58 -7.70
N LEU A 276 2.64 -6.69 -6.69
CA LEU A 276 3.59 -7.79 -6.55
C LEU A 276 2.91 -9.14 -6.36
N LEU A 277 1.93 -9.20 -5.45
CA LEU A 277 1.37 -10.47 -5.01
C LEU A 277 0.20 -10.96 -5.86
N ARG A 278 -0.28 -10.16 -6.81
CA ARG A 278 -1.31 -10.56 -7.78
C ARG A 278 -0.77 -11.05 -9.13
N GLU A 279 0.55 -11.28 -9.23
CA GLU A 279 1.24 -11.93 -10.37
C GLU A 279 0.84 -11.45 -11.78
N ARG A 280 0.57 -10.14 -11.97
CA ARG A 280 0.27 -9.60 -13.31
C ARG A 280 1.02 -8.29 -13.56
N TRP A 281 2.33 -8.43 -13.69
CA TRP A 281 3.21 -7.40 -14.19
C TRP A 281 3.20 -7.43 -15.72
N SER A 282 2.96 -6.28 -16.35
CA SER A 282 3.12 -6.16 -17.79
C SER A 282 3.57 -4.79 -18.21
N GLU A 283 4.28 -4.74 -19.33
CA GLU A 283 4.96 -3.59 -19.92
C GLU A 283 4.02 -2.43 -20.36
N LEU A 284 2.70 -2.58 -20.21
CA LEU A 284 1.72 -1.53 -20.50
C LEU A 284 1.57 -0.62 -19.28
N GLY A 285 1.89 0.66 -19.47
CA GLY A 285 1.99 1.65 -18.40
C GLY A 285 0.66 1.94 -17.71
N TYR A 286 0.74 2.32 -16.44
CA TYR A 286 -0.38 2.93 -15.75
C TYR A 286 -0.69 4.26 -16.44
N ASN A 287 -1.95 4.46 -16.81
CA ASN A 287 -2.43 5.78 -17.27
C ASN A 287 -2.72 6.72 -16.10
N VAL A 288 -2.40 6.30 -14.87
CA VAL A 288 -2.79 6.96 -13.62
C VAL A 288 -1.69 6.84 -12.57
N SER A 289 -1.66 7.76 -11.63
CA SER A 289 -0.75 7.76 -10.47
C SER A 289 -1.09 6.66 -9.45
N LEU A 290 -0.12 6.30 -8.60
CA LEU A 290 -0.35 5.33 -7.50
C LEU A 290 -1.43 5.80 -6.52
N THR A 291 -1.52 7.11 -6.25
CA THR A 291 -2.56 7.67 -5.38
C THR A 291 -3.95 7.51 -5.99
N GLN A 292 -4.10 7.73 -7.30
CA GLN A 292 -5.37 7.50 -8.01
C GLN A 292 -5.75 6.02 -8.00
N LEU A 293 -4.81 5.10 -8.23
CA LEU A 293 -5.07 3.66 -8.13
C LEU A 293 -5.52 3.24 -6.73
N ASP A 294 -4.81 3.71 -5.69
CA ASP A 294 -5.19 3.43 -4.31
C ASP A 294 -6.57 3.97 -3.95
N SER A 295 -6.87 5.19 -4.41
CA SER A 295 -8.18 5.82 -4.22
C SER A 295 -9.29 5.05 -4.93
N GLY A 296 -9.05 4.56 -6.14
CA GLY A 296 -10.01 3.71 -6.85
C GLY A 296 -10.31 2.41 -6.10
N TRP A 297 -9.29 1.76 -5.54
CA TRP A 297 -9.49 0.59 -4.68
C TRP A 297 -10.28 0.90 -3.42
N ASN A 298 -9.93 1.97 -2.71
CA ASN A 298 -10.58 2.31 -1.46
C ASN A 298 -12.03 2.78 -1.70
N LEU A 299 -12.30 3.47 -2.81
CA LEU A 299 -13.65 3.83 -3.25
C LEU A 299 -14.49 2.59 -3.55
N PHE A 300 -13.91 1.61 -4.25
CA PHE A 300 -14.56 0.32 -4.52
C PHE A 300 -14.93 -0.41 -3.22
N TYR A 301 -13.97 -0.58 -2.31
CA TYR A 301 -14.18 -1.24 -1.02
C TYR A 301 -15.15 -0.49 -0.11
N LEU A 302 -15.09 0.85 -0.11
CA LEU A 302 -16.01 1.68 0.65
C LEU A 302 -17.43 1.51 0.14
N GLY A 303 -17.62 1.44 -1.18
CA GLY A 303 -18.93 1.17 -1.77
C GLY A 303 -19.47 -0.22 -1.43
N GLU A 304 -18.62 -1.24 -1.32
CA GLU A 304 -19.05 -2.58 -0.87
C GLU A 304 -19.58 -2.53 0.56
N ALA A 305 -18.80 -1.94 1.47
CA ALA A 305 -19.17 -1.83 2.88
C ALA A 305 -20.41 -0.93 3.07
N ALA A 306 -20.47 0.22 2.40
CA ALA A 306 -21.56 1.18 2.52
C ALA A 306 -22.90 0.60 2.02
N ASP A 307 -22.92 -0.05 0.85
CA ASP A 307 -24.13 -0.66 0.32
C ASP A 307 -24.59 -1.86 1.16
N TYR A 308 -23.65 -2.64 1.70
CA TYR A 308 -23.97 -3.76 2.57
C TYR A 308 -24.55 -3.32 3.94
N LEU A 309 -23.97 -2.28 4.54
CA LEU A 309 -24.36 -1.82 5.88
C LEU A 309 -25.56 -0.87 5.87
N LEU A 310 -25.61 0.05 4.89
CA LEU A 310 -26.52 1.21 4.87
C LEU A 310 -27.33 1.33 3.57
N GLY A 311 -27.11 0.43 2.60
CA GLY A 311 -27.84 0.43 1.33
C GLY A 311 -29.34 0.13 1.52
N LEU A 312 -30.11 0.28 0.43
CA LEU A 312 -31.57 0.14 0.45
C LEU A 312 -32.06 -1.21 1.00
N GLU A 313 -31.30 -2.29 0.78
CA GLU A 313 -31.65 -3.63 1.26
C GLU A 313 -31.13 -3.93 2.67
N ALA A 314 -30.32 -3.05 3.27
CA ALA A 314 -29.68 -3.30 4.55
C ALA A 314 -30.71 -3.47 5.67
N SER A 315 -31.71 -2.59 5.78
CA SER A 315 -32.74 -2.69 6.82
C SER A 315 -33.49 -4.03 6.75
N ARG A 316 -33.84 -4.48 5.54
CA ARG A 316 -34.48 -5.79 5.33
C ARG A 316 -33.54 -6.93 5.72
N ARG A 317 -32.26 -6.86 5.33
CA ARG A 317 -31.24 -7.86 5.64
C ARG A 317 -31.07 -8.04 7.15
N TRP A 318 -30.94 -6.95 7.90
CA TRP A 318 -30.76 -7.00 9.35
C TRP A 318 -32.02 -7.46 10.08
N GLN A 319 -33.20 -7.09 9.58
CA GLN A 319 -34.48 -7.62 10.09
C GLN A 319 -34.62 -9.13 9.86
N GLN A 320 -34.22 -9.62 8.69
CA GLN A 320 -34.32 -11.05 8.34
C GLN A 320 -33.29 -11.92 9.06
N LEU A 321 -32.08 -11.41 9.29
CA LEU A 321 -31.02 -12.16 9.98
C LEU A 321 -31.26 -12.31 11.48
N ALA A 322 -32.17 -11.52 12.07
CA ALA A 322 -32.41 -11.46 13.52
C ALA A 322 -31.11 -11.30 14.34
N GLN A 323 -30.08 -10.68 13.74
CA GLN A 323 -28.78 -10.43 14.35
C GLN A 323 -28.62 -8.93 14.63
N PRO A 324 -27.90 -8.56 15.70
CA PRO A 324 -27.55 -7.18 15.94
C PRO A 324 -26.68 -6.64 14.79
N LEU A 325 -26.72 -5.33 14.57
CA LEU A 325 -25.85 -4.68 13.59
C LEU A 325 -24.38 -5.04 13.88
N PRO A 326 -23.55 -5.24 12.83
CA PRO A 326 -22.15 -5.52 13.03
C PRO A 326 -21.46 -4.44 13.88
N ALA A 327 -20.52 -4.84 14.74
CA ALA A 327 -19.74 -3.91 15.54
C ALA A 327 -19.00 -2.91 14.63
N GLY A 328 -19.03 -1.63 15.02
CA GLY A 328 -18.42 -0.54 14.26
C GLY A 328 -19.34 0.13 13.23
N THR A 329 -20.55 -0.39 12.99
CA THR A 329 -21.50 0.17 12.02
C THR A 329 -21.86 1.63 12.33
N ASP A 330 -22.19 1.96 13.57
CA ASP A 330 -22.54 3.35 13.95
C ASP A 330 -21.38 4.33 13.73
N ALA A 331 -20.15 3.91 14.04
CA ALA A 331 -18.97 4.73 13.83
C ALA A 331 -18.65 4.89 12.34
N PHE A 332 -18.87 3.84 11.54
CA PHE A 332 -18.74 3.87 10.09
C PHE A 332 -19.78 4.80 9.46
N GLU A 333 -21.03 4.71 9.88
CA GLU A 333 -22.12 5.60 9.47
C GLU A 333 -21.80 7.05 9.82
N ALA A 334 -21.34 7.32 11.04
CA ALA A 334 -20.93 8.67 11.45
C ALA A 334 -19.80 9.23 10.57
N LYS A 335 -18.82 8.41 10.17
CA LYS A 335 -17.76 8.84 9.23
C LYS A 335 -18.32 9.15 7.84
N LEU A 336 -19.23 8.34 7.32
CA LEU A 336 -19.89 8.62 6.04
C LEU A 336 -20.80 9.85 6.13
N GLN A 337 -21.45 10.08 7.25
CA GLN A 337 -22.27 11.27 7.49
C GLN A 337 -21.44 12.54 7.39
N VAL A 338 -20.23 12.56 7.97
CA VAL A 338 -19.31 13.71 7.84
C VAL A 338 -18.94 14.00 6.38
N ILE A 339 -18.70 12.96 5.58
CA ILE A 339 -18.43 13.11 4.15
C ILE A 339 -19.68 13.65 3.44
N ALA A 340 -20.86 13.09 3.74
CA ALA A 340 -22.13 13.49 3.15
C ALA A 340 -22.48 14.95 3.47
N ASP A 341 -22.28 15.39 4.71
CA ASP A 341 -22.48 16.78 5.15
C ASP A 341 -21.49 17.73 4.46
N GLY A 342 -20.24 17.29 4.30
CA GLY A 342 -19.23 18.02 3.52
C GLY A 342 -19.68 18.27 2.08
N VAL A 343 -20.17 17.23 1.41
CA VAL A 343 -20.74 17.34 0.05
C VAL A 343 -21.98 18.23 0.07
N ALA A 344 -22.91 18.03 1.00
CA ALA A 344 -24.13 18.81 1.13
C ALA A 344 -23.85 20.32 1.20
N ASN A 345 -22.90 20.72 2.05
CA ASN A 345 -22.49 22.11 2.20
C ASN A 345 -21.94 22.70 0.91
N LYS A 346 -21.17 21.92 0.13
CA LYS A 346 -20.62 22.35 -1.16
C LYS A 346 -21.69 22.47 -2.23
N LEU A 347 -22.63 21.52 -2.29
CA LEU A 347 -23.76 21.56 -3.22
C LEU A 347 -24.66 22.78 -2.98
N ARG A 348 -25.05 23.03 -1.72
CA ARG A 348 -25.84 24.21 -1.34
C ARG A 348 -25.11 25.52 -1.64
N ALA A 349 -23.80 25.59 -1.35
CA ALA A 349 -23.00 26.77 -1.66
C ALA A 349 -22.92 27.05 -3.18
N ALA A 350 -22.76 26.00 -4.00
CA ALA A 350 -22.75 26.11 -5.44
C ALA A 350 -24.11 26.56 -6.00
N GLU A 351 -25.21 26.05 -5.44
CA GLU A 351 -26.56 26.48 -5.79
C GLU A 351 -26.80 27.96 -5.43
N ALA A 352 -26.43 28.38 -4.22
CA ALA A 352 -26.56 29.77 -3.79
C ALA A 352 -25.76 30.72 -4.69
N ALA A 353 -24.56 30.32 -5.12
CA ALA A 353 -23.75 31.08 -6.07
C ALA A 353 -24.40 31.17 -7.46
N ALA A 354 -25.00 30.08 -7.95
CA ALA A 354 -25.72 30.05 -9.22
C ALA A 354 -27.02 30.87 -9.19
N GLY A 355 -27.77 30.81 -8.08
CA GLY A 355 -28.98 31.60 -7.85
C GLY A 355 -28.70 33.10 -7.71
N GLY A 356 -27.58 33.48 -7.10
CA GLY A 356 -27.12 34.88 -7.04
C GLY A 356 -26.75 35.47 -8.41
N ALA A 357 -26.17 34.66 -9.30
CA ALA A 357 -25.88 35.06 -10.68
C ALA A 357 -27.17 35.22 -11.52
N GLN A 358 -28.16 34.36 -11.32
CA GLN A 358 -29.48 34.49 -11.96
C GLN A 358 -30.30 35.66 -11.41
N GLN A 359 -30.23 35.97 -10.11
CA GLN A 359 -30.88 37.14 -9.52
C GLN A 359 -30.25 38.46 -10.00
N GLN A 360 -28.94 38.52 -10.27
CA GLN A 360 -28.33 39.72 -10.88
C GLN A 360 -28.76 39.93 -12.34
N GLN A 361 -29.05 38.86 -13.09
CA GLN A 361 -29.64 38.97 -14.43
C GLN A 361 -31.15 39.29 -14.40
N GLN A 362 -31.90 38.78 -13.42
CA GLN A 362 -33.34 39.07 -13.27
C GLN A 362 -33.62 40.41 -12.58
N GLN A 363 -32.70 40.99 -11.81
CA GLN A 363 -32.88 42.36 -11.28
C GLN A 363 -32.84 43.44 -12.37
N GLN A 364 -32.45 43.11 -13.62
CA GLN A 364 -32.67 43.99 -14.77
C GLN A 364 -34.05 43.82 -15.44
N GLN A 365 -34.83 42.79 -15.10
CA GLN A 365 -36.20 42.58 -15.59
C GLN A 365 -37.12 42.02 -14.50
N GLN A 366 -37.76 42.95 -13.77
CA GLN A 366 -38.93 42.77 -12.89
C GLN A 366 -38.77 42.02 -11.56
N GLN A 367 -39.22 42.72 -10.51
CA GLN A 367 -39.30 42.27 -9.13
C GLN A 367 -40.48 41.33 -8.92
N GLN A 368 -40.22 40.06 -8.61
CA GLN A 368 -41.13 39.24 -7.81
C GLN A 368 -40.34 38.53 -6.69
N PRO A 369 -40.82 38.55 -5.43
CA PRO A 369 -40.21 37.84 -4.33
C PRO A 369 -40.73 36.39 -4.32
N GLY A 370 -40.07 35.51 -5.08
CA GLY A 370 -40.25 34.07 -4.94
C GLY A 370 -39.37 33.55 -3.80
N GLY A 371 -39.99 33.10 -2.71
CA GLY A 371 -39.29 32.34 -1.67
C GLY A 371 -38.69 31.08 -2.28
N GLY A 372 -37.36 31.02 -2.36
CA GLY A 372 -36.65 29.85 -2.87
C GLY A 372 -36.92 28.66 -1.96
N ALA A 373 -37.67 27.68 -2.46
CA ALA A 373 -37.73 26.38 -1.83
C ALA A 373 -36.33 25.76 -1.89
N GLU A 374 -35.77 25.38 -0.74
CA GLU A 374 -34.50 24.65 -0.67
C GLU A 374 -34.67 23.36 -1.48
N LEU A 375 -33.80 23.14 -2.47
CA LEU A 375 -33.87 21.96 -3.32
C LEU A 375 -33.68 20.70 -2.48
N ASP A 376 -34.45 19.66 -2.80
CA ASP A 376 -34.29 18.36 -2.14
C ASP A 376 -32.88 17.80 -2.38
N PRO A 377 -32.27 17.09 -1.40
CA PRO A 377 -30.96 16.48 -1.58
C PRO A 377 -30.83 15.68 -2.87
N GLN A 378 -31.86 14.97 -3.31
CA GLN A 378 -31.78 14.22 -4.57
C GLN A 378 -31.57 15.14 -5.77
N GLU A 379 -32.31 16.25 -5.86
CA GLU A 379 -32.20 17.21 -6.96
C GLU A 379 -30.82 17.88 -7.01
N LEU A 380 -30.26 18.21 -5.84
CA LEU A 380 -28.92 18.81 -5.74
C LEU A 380 -27.83 17.90 -6.32
N TRP A 381 -27.92 16.60 -6.06
CA TRP A 381 -26.97 15.61 -6.59
C TRP A 381 -27.23 15.33 -8.08
N GLU A 382 -28.50 15.23 -8.49
CA GLU A 382 -28.85 14.99 -9.90
C GLU A 382 -28.39 16.11 -10.83
N ARG A 383 -28.28 17.35 -10.34
CA ARG A 383 -27.73 18.48 -11.12
C ARG A 383 -26.22 18.39 -11.33
N GLN A 384 -25.52 17.51 -10.62
CA GLN A 384 -24.07 17.41 -10.72
C GLN A 384 -23.63 16.56 -11.93
N PRO A 385 -22.77 17.09 -12.82
CA PRO A 385 -22.30 16.35 -13.99
C PRO A 385 -21.58 15.05 -13.63
N TRP A 386 -20.80 15.05 -12.55
CA TRP A 386 -20.06 13.88 -12.09
C TRP A 386 -20.99 12.77 -11.57
N PHE A 387 -22.07 13.13 -10.89
CA PHE A 387 -23.06 12.16 -10.42
C PHE A 387 -23.80 11.53 -11.61
N GLN A 388 -24.22 12.38 -12.56
CA GLN A 388 -24.85 11.91 -13.80
C GLN A 388 -23.93 11.02 -14.63
N LYS A 389 -22.63 11.33 -14.71
CA LYS A 389 -21.67 10.47 -15.41
C LYS A 389 -21.65 9.04 -14.84
N VAL A 390 -21.57 8.91 -13.51
CA VAL A 390 -21.54 7.60 -12.86
C VAL A 390 -22.90 6.89 -12.96
N LEU A 391 -23.99 7.61 -12.76
CA LEU A 391 -25.35 7.06 -12.84
C LEU A 391 -25.69 6.55 -14.25
N ASN A 392 -25.28 7.27 -15.30
CA ASN A 392 -25.51 6.92 -16.69
C ASN A 392 -24.45 5.96 -17.27
N SER A 393 -23.55 5.44 -16.43
CA SER A 393 -22.61 4.39 -16.84
C SER A 393 -23.38 3.12 -17.27
N GLU A 394 -22.88 2.44 -18.30
CA GLU A 394 -23.45 1.17 -18.81
C GLU A 394 -23.60 0.10 -17.71
N TRP A 395 -22.76 0.18 -16.65
CA TRP A 395 -22.78 -0.76 -15.52
C TRP A 395 -23.91 -0.50 -14.51
N ASN A 396 -24.62 0.62 -14.64
CA ASN A 396 -25.62 1.10 -13.68
C ASN A 396 -27.04 1.18 -14.26
N GLU A 397 -27.30 0.60 -15.45
CA GLU A 397 -28.62 0.69 -16.11
C GLU A 397 -29.80 0.25 -15.22
N LEU A 398 -29.62 -0.84 -14.45
CA LEU A 398 -30.67 -1.35 -13.56
C LEU A 398 -30.92 -0.39 -12.39
N ASP A 399 -29.86 0.18 -11.81
CA ASP A 399 -29.97 1.16 -10.73
C ASP A 399 -30.54 2.49 -11.23
N LEU A 400 -30.22 2.89 -12.47
CA LEU A 400 -30.84 4.05 -13.13
C LEU A 400 -32.35 3.83 -13.33
N LYS A 401 -32.77 2.67 -13.86
CA LYS A 401 -34.19 2.33 -14.00
C LYS A 401 -34.91 2.34 -12.65
N ALA A 402 -34.32 1.74 -11.62
CA ALA A 402 -34.87 1.75 -10.27
C ALA A 402 -34.93 3.17 -9.67
N HIS A 403 -33.92 4.00 -9.93
CA HIS A 403 -33.83 5.39 -9.49
C HIS A 403 -34.92 6.26 -10.11
N LEU A 404 -35.14 6.13 -11.43
CA LEU A 404 -36.20 6.85 -12.14
C LEU A 404 -37.60 6.45 -11.68
N ASN A 405 -37.80 5.16 -11.36
CA ASN A 405 -39.09 4.62 -10.93
C ASN A 405 -39.40 4.89 -9.45
N ASN A 406 -38.39 5.17 -8.61
CA ASN A 406 -38.57 5.31 -7.17
C ASN A 406 -37.80 6.52 -6.61
N LYS A 407 -38.18 7.72 -7.06
CA LYS A 407 -37.60 9.00 -6.61
C LYS A 407 -37.89 9.36 -5.14
N GLN A 408 -38.65 8.57 -4.40
CA GLN A 408 -39.07 8.88 -3.02
C GLN A 408 -38.28 8.10 -1.95
N ALA A 409 -37.16 7.45 -2.29
CA ALA A 409 -36.44 6.62 -1.33
C ALA A 409 -35.23 7.29 -0.65
N ARG A 410 -34.76 8.46 -1.12
CA ARG A 410 -33.43 9.01 -0.76
C ARG A 410 -33.45 10.48 -0.34
N HIS A 411 -34.07 10.76 0.80
CA HIS A 411 -34.27 12.12 1.32
C HIS A 411 -33.10 12.72 2.10
N THR A 412 -31.95 12.03 2.19
CA THR A 412 -30.79 12.52 2.94
C THR A 412 -29.53 12.51 2.08
N HIS A 413 -28.61 13.43 2.36
CA HIS A 413 -27.30 13.43 1.69
C HIS A 413 -26.50 12.16 1.98
N LEU A 414 -26.69 11.51 3.14
CA LEU A 414 -26.08 10.21 3.43
C LEU A 414 -26.63 9.11 2.52
N ALA A 415 -27.95 9.03 2.33
CA ALA A 415 -28.55 8.06 1.43
C ALA A 415 -28.09 8.28 -0.02
N MET A 416 -27.93 9.55 -0.44
CA MET A 416 -27.37 9.89 -1.76
C MET A 416 -25.89 9.53 -1.88
N LEU A 417 -25.08 9.76 -0.84
CA LEU A 417 -23.68 9.34 -0.82
C LEU A 417 -23.55 7.82 -0.91
N VAL A 418 -24.29 7.06 -0.10
CA VAL A 418 -24.29 5.58 -0.15
C VAL A 418 -24.69 5.08 -1.53
N PHE A 419 -25.69 5.73 -2.15
CA PHE A 419 -26.08 5.41 -3.51
C PHE A 419 -24.98 5.71 -4.54
N TYR A 420 -24.33 6.87 -4.46
CA TYR A 420 -23.18 7.21 -5.30
C TYR A 420 -22.03 6.20 -5.15
N LEU A 421 -21.73 5.78 -3.92
CA LEU A 421 -20.70 4.78 -3.64
C LEU A 421 -21.05 3.41 -4.23
N ARG A 422 -22.32 2.99 -4.17
CA ARG A 422 -22.82 1.76 -4.82
C ARG A 422 -22.62 1.81 -6.34
N LEU A 423 -22.99 2.93 -6.97
CA LEU A 423 -22.83 3.13 -8.42
C LEU A 423 -21.35 3.14 -8.84
N SER A 424 -20.51 3.82 -8.06
CA SER A 424 -19.07 3.89 -8.29
C SER A 424 -18.41 2.52 -8.15
N ARG A 425 -18.78 1.76 -7.11
CA ARG A 425 -18.35 0.36 -6.93
C ARG A 425 -18.72 -0.51 -8.12
N LYS A 426 -19.94 -0.42 -8.65
CA LYS A 426 -20.36 -1.20 -9.82
C LYS A 426 -19.53 -0.86 -11.05
N ALA A 427 -19.38 0.43 -11.36
CA ALA A 427 -18.56 0.87 -12.48
C ALA A 427 -17.11 0.37 -12.35
N LEU A 428 -16.48 0.53 -11.18
CA LEU A 428 -15.12 0.07 -10.92
C LEU A 428 -15.00 -1.47 -10.92
N GLY A 429 -15.98 -2.18 -10.35
CA GLY A 429 -16.00 -3.63 -10.26
C GLY A 429 -16.18 -4.33 -11.60
N HIS A 430 -16.91 -3.73 -12.53
CA HIS A 430 -17.06 -4.21 -13.91
C HIS A 430 -15.89 -3.80 -14.80
N ALA A 431 -15.44 -2.55 -14.72
CA ALA A 431 -14.26 -2.10 -15.43
C ALA A 431 -13.04 -2.93 -15.02
N LYS A 432 -12.95 -3.36 -13.75
CA LYS A 432 -11.78 -4.06 -13.20
C LYS A 432 -10.49 -3.37 -13.66
N PRO A 433 -10.26 -2.09 -13.33
CA PRO A 433 -9.08 -1.35 -13.77
C PRO A 433 -7.75 -1.96 -13.27
N TRP A 434 -7.86 -2.96 -12.38
CA TRP A 434 -6.79 -3.78 -11.86
C TRP A 434 -6.63 -5.15 -12.55
N ASP A 435 -7.54 -5.55 -13.43
CA ASP A 435 -7.47 -6.81 -14.18
C ASP A 435 -7.12 -6.57 -15.65
N ARG A 436 -5.86 -6.85 -15.98
CA ARG A 436 -5.29 -6.71 -17.33
C ARG A 436 -6.07 -7.45 -18.43
N ALA A 437 -6.75 -8.57 -18.11
CA ALA A 437 -7.50 -9.32 -19.12
C ALA A 437 -8.68 -8.54 -19.70
N ALA A 438 -9.16 -7.52 -18.98
CA ALA A 438 -10.26 -6.66 -19.41
C ALA A 438 -9.82 -5.51 -20.33
N GLY A 439 -8.50 -5.24 -20.47
CA GLY A 439 -7.98 -4.10 -21.24
C GLY A 439 -8.47 -2.72 -20.74
N ALA A 440 -9.03 -2.68 -19.53
CA ALA A 440 -9.79 -1.55 -19.04
C ALA A 440 -8.90 -0.53 -18.33
N ILE A 441 -9.19 0.75 -18.59
CA ILE A 441 -8.50 1.90 -18.00
C ILE A 441 -9.31 2.36 -16.78
N LEU A 442 -8.63 2.76 -15.70
CA LEU A 442 -9.28 3.41 -14.57
C LEU A 442 -9.93 4.72 -15.04
N ASP A 443 -11.25 4.85 -14.90
CA ASP A 443 -11.94 6.12 -15.13
C ASP A 443 -11.60 7.08 -13.98
N VAL A 444 -10.62 7.97 -14.22
CA VAL A 444 -10.12 8.95 -13.26
C VAL A 444 -11.24 9.88 -12.79
N ASP A 445 -12.21 10.18 -13.65
CA ASP A 445 -13.29 11.10 -13.28
C ASP A 445 -14.16 10.50 -12.17
N ILE A 446 -14.33 9.17 -12.12
CA ILE A 446 -15.06 8.51 -11.03
C ILE A 446 -14.28 8.64 -9.71
N VAL A 447 -12.95 8.50 -9.78
CA VAL A 447 -12.06 8.56 -8.61
C VAL A 447 -11.92 9.99 -8.08
N GLU A 448 -11.84 10.98 -8.96
CA GLU A 448 -11.62 12.38 -8.61
C GLU A 448 -12.93 13.17 -8.40
N ALA A 449 -14.09 12.62 -8.76
CA ALA A 449 -15.39 13.28 -8.59
C ALA A 449 -15.69 13.65 -7.14
N LEU A 450 -15.52 12.73 -6.18
CA LEU A 450 -15.81 13.00 -4.77
C LEU A 450 -14.82 14.02 -4.16
N PRO A 451 -13.49 13.91 -4.35
CA PRO A 451 -12.54 14.98 -4.02
C PRO A 451 -12.88 16.34 -4.64
N GLY A 452 -13.23 16.35 -5.93
CA GLY A 452 -13.65 17.56 -6.64
C GLY A 452 -14.90 18.19 -6.03
N ALA A 453 -15.92 17.38 -5.72
CA ALA A 453 -17.15 17.84 -5.07
C ALA A 453 -16.90 18.43 -3.67
N LEU A 454 -15.94 17.87 -2.92
CA LEU A 454 -15.53 18.38 -1.62
C LEU A 454 -14.59 19.59 -1.72
N GLY A 455 -13.99 19.84 -2.89
CA GLY A 455 -12.92 20.81 -3.06
C GLY A 455 -11.69 20.45 -2.20
N GLN A 456 -11.42 19.16 -2.03
CA GLN A 456 -10.35 18.62 -1.21
C GLN A 456 -9.31 17.89 -2.08
N PRO A 457 -8.04 17.85 -1.68
CA PRO A 457 -7.04 17.01 -2.34
C PRO A 457 -7.46 15.54 -2.31
N LEU A 458 -7.19 14.82 -3.42
CA LEU A 458 -7.49 13.39 -3.56
C LEU A 458 -6.97 12.56 -2.37
N PHE A 459 -5.76 12.87 -1.89
CA PHE A 459 -5.16 12.18 -0.76
C PHE A 459 -5.99 12.32 0.53
N ASP A 460 -6.52 13.50 0.84
CA ASP A 460 -7.25 13.71 2.10
C ASP A 460 -8.58 12.96 2.11
N VAL A 461 -9.28 12.95 0.96
CA VAL A 461 -10.49 12.13 0.81
C VAL A 461 -10.14 10.64 0.87
N ASN A 462 -9.04 10.23 0.24
CA ASN A 462 -8.60 8.84 0.32
C ASN A 462 -8.30 8.40 1.75
N GLU A 463 -7.63 9.23 2.56
CA GLU A 463 -7.42 8.95 3.98
C GLU A 463 -8.74 8.86 4.74
N ALA A 464 -9.72 9.73 4.46
CA ALA A 464 -11.05 9.63 5.06
C ALA A 464 -11.76 8.31 4.70
N MET A 465 -11.61 7.83 3.45
CA MET A 465 -12.11 6.51 3.03
C MET A 465 -11.41 5.37 3.77
N VAL A 466 -10.07 5.44 3.91
CA VAL A 466 -9.26 4.47 4.68
C VAL A 466 -9.69 4.46 6.15
N GLU A 467 -9.88 5.63 6.77
CA GLU A 467 -10.36 5.76 8.14
C GLU A 467 -11.73 5.12 8.34
N ALA A 468 -12.67 5.33 7.42
CA ALA A 468 -13.97 4.68 7.46
C ALA A 468 -13.83 3.16 7.33
N LEU A 469 -13.06 2.67 6.35
CA LEU A 469 -12.84 1.24 6.14
C LEU A 469 -12.25 0.53 7.36
N ARG A 470 -11.40 1.19 8.16
CA ARG A 470 -10.82 0.64 9.39
C ARG A 470 -11.83 0.38 10.51
N LEU A 471 -13.03 0.96 10.41
CA LEU A 471 -14.12 0.75 11.35
C LEU A 471 -14.94 -0.50 11.02
N VAL A 472 -14.77 -1.05 9.81
CA VAL A 472 -15.45 -2.26 9.35
C VAL A 472 -14.64 -3.48 9.80
N SER A 473 -15.30 -4.44 10.45
CA SER A 473 -14.65 -5.69 10.83
C SER A 473 -14.41 -6.60 9.62
N GLY A 474 -13.32 -7.38 9.63
CA GLY A 474 -12.99 -8.32 8.55
C GLY A 474 -14.16 -9.23 8.13
N PRO A 475 -14.90 -9.89 9.05
CA PRO A 475 -16.06 -10.70 8.69
C PRO A 475 -17.18 -9.92 7.99
N THR A 476 -17.42 -8.66 8.39
CA THR A 476 -18.41 -7.79 7.76
C THR A 476 -18.00 -7.44 6.34
N PHE A 477 -16.71 -7.14 6.16
CA PHE A 477 -16.14 -6.85 4.86
C PHE A 477 -16.21 -8.06 3.91
N GLU A 478 -15.89 -9.26 4.40
CA GLU A 478 -16.03 -10.51 3.62
C GLU A 478 -17.48 -10.78 3.21
N ALA A 479 -18.44 -10.54 4.10
CA ALA A 479 -19.86 -10.67 3.81
C ALA A 479 -20.33 -9.66 2.76
N ALA A 480 -19.91 -8.39 2.88
CA ALA A 480 -20.19 -7.35 1.89
C ALA A 480 -19.68 -7.73 0.49
N ALA A 481 -18.43 -8.21 0.41
CA ALA A 481 -17.84 -8.68 -0.83
C ALA A 481 -18.55 -9.93 -1.39
N ALA A 482 -19.09 -10.82 -0.55
CA ALA A 482 -19.86 -11.98 -0.99
C ALA A 482 -21.21 -11.57 -1.61
N VAL A 483 -21.90 -10.60 -1.01
CA VAL A 483 -23.13 -10.03 -1.56
C VAL A 483 -22.88 -9.40 -2.93
N PHE A 484 -21.82 -8.59 -3.05
CA PHE A 484 -21.48 -7.99 -4.35
C PHE A 484 -21.15 -9.03 -5.42
N ALA A 485 -20.37 -10.07 -5.07
CA ALA A 485 -20.04 -11.13 -6.01
C ALA A 485 -21.29 -11.85 -6.52
N ALA A 486 -22.30 -12.06 -5.65
CA ALA A 486 -23.59 -12.62 -6.05
C ALA A 486 -24.33 -11.69 -7.02
N GLU A 487 -24.35 -10.38 -6.76
CA GLU A 487 -24.94 -9.37 -7.67
C GLU A 487 -24.30 -9.42 -9.06
N LEU A 488 -22.96 -9.48 -9.14
CA LEU A 488 -22.22 -9.56 -10.42
C LEU A 488 -22.52 -10.85 -11.20
N SER A 489 -22.74 -11.96 -10.49
CA SER A 489 -23.06 -13.25 -11.12
C SER A 489 -24.51 -13.38 -11.60
N GLY A 490 -25.40 -12.49 -11.15
CA GLY A 490 -26.85 -12.56 -11.33
C GLY A 490 -27.40 -11.99 -12.66
N SER A 491 -26.56 -11.55 -13.59
CA SER A 491 -27.01 -11.13 -14.93
C SER A 491 -27.14 -12.35 -15.86
N VAL A 492 -28.21 -13.14 -15.66
CA VAL A 492 -28.99 -13.97 -16.62
C VAL A 492 -29.69 -15.08 -15.80
N ALA A 493 -30.91 -14.80 -15.34
CA ALA A 493 -31.98 -15.80 -15.20
C ALA A 493 -33.32 -15.08 -14.97
N GLY A 494 -34.08 -14.98 -16.07
CA GLY A 494 -35.53 -14.86 -16.17
C GLY A 494 -36.33 -14.28 -15.02
N GLY A 495 -36.96 -13.13 -15.28
CA GLY A 495 -38.20 -12.77 -14.63
C GLY A 495 -39.31 -13.80 -14.91
N GLY A 496 -39.99 -14.19 -13.86
CA GLY A 496 -41.40 -14.59 -13.86
C GLY A 496 -41.97 -13.95 -12.59
N GLY A 497 -42.79 -12.92 -12.68
CA GLY A 497 -44.07 -12.96 -13.36
C GLY A 497 -45.10 -13.43 -12.34
N LEU A 498 -45.65 -12.46 -11.60
CA LEU A 498 -46.83 -12.67 -10.77
C LEU A 498 -47.97 -13.19 -11.67
N SER A 499 -48.46 -14.40 -11.42
CA SER A 499 -49.82 -14.78 -11.81
C SER A 499 -50.44 -15.69 -10.76
N SER A 500 -51.47 -15.13 -10.12
CA SER A 500 -52.52 -15.81 -9.37
C SER A 500 -53.12 -16.98 -10.19
N GLY A 501 -53.43 -18.10 -9.53
CA GLY A 501 -54.18 -19.19 -10.15
C GLY A 501 -54.32 -20.39 -9.20
N GLU A 502 -55.56 -20.70 -8.87
CA GLU A 502 -56.04 -21.71 -7.93
C GLU A 502 -55.77 -23.17 -8.36
N GLY A 503 -55.71 -24.06 -7.35
CA GLY A 503 -56.36 -25.38 -7.37
C GLY A 503 -55.65 -26.55 -8.05
N GLY A 504 -55.54 -27.68 -7.32
CA GLY A 504 -55.41 -28.99 -7.95
C GLY A 504 -54.50 -29.98 -7.22
N ASP A 505 -55.12 -30.94 -6.56
CA ASP A 505 -54.54 -32.13 -5.93
C ASP A 505 -53.62 -32.97 -6.85
N GLY A 506 -52.78 -33.81 -6.23
CA GLY A 506 -52.43 -35.11 -6.82
C GLY A 506 -50.98 -35.59 -6.67
N SER A 507 -50.77 -36.42 -5.64
CA SER A 507 -50.09 -37.73 -5.71
C SER A 507 -48.68 -37.88 -6.31
N THR A 508 -47.77 -38.31 -5.42
CA THR A 508 -46.78 -39.41 -5.57
C THR A 508 -46.40 -39.90 -6.98
N SER A 509 -45.10 -40.00 -7.27
CA SER A 509 -44.44 -41.26 -7.68
C SER A 509 -42.94 -41.12 -7.88
N ARG A 510 -42.22 -42.08 -7.30
CA ARG A 510 -40.81 -42.41 -7.52
C ARG A 510 -40.57 -42.95 -8.93
N GLY A 511 -39.35 -42.73 -9.43
CA GLY A 511 -38.45 -43.85 -9.71
C GLY A 511 -38.24 -44.28 -11.16
N GLY A 512 -36.98 -44.25 -11.57
CA GLY A 512 -36.40 -44.93 -12.72
C GLY A 512 -35.20 -44.12 -13.22
N GLY A 513 -33.96 -44.59 -13.28
CA GLY A 513 -33.41 -45.94 -13.23
C GLY A 513 -32.29 -46.03 -14.28
N ARG A 514 -31.25 -46.82 -13.96
CA ARG A 514 -30.11 -47.28 -14.82
C ARG A 514 -28.88 -46.35 -14.86
N GLY A 515 -27.65 -46.83 -14.70
CA GLY A 515 -27.19 -48.20 -14.44
C GLY A 515 -25.66 -48.36 -14.46
N GLY A 516 -25.21 -49.40 -13.76
CA GLY A 516 -23.99 -50.21 -13.96
C GLY A 516 -22.63 -49.54 -13.66
N SER A 517 -21.57 -50.23 -13.22
CA SER A 517 -21.33 -51.57 -12.67
C SER A 517 -19.80 -51.72 -12.50
N ARG A 518 -19.38 -52.63 -11.60
CA ARG A 518 -18.01 -53.14 -11.30
C ARG A 518 -17.27 -52.30 -10.25
N GLY A 519 -16.96 -52.78 -9.04
CA GLY A 519 -16.52 -54.12 -8.60
C GLY A 519 -15.01 -54.02 -8.27
N GLY A 520 -14.45 -54.52 -7.17
CA GLY A 520 -14.90 -55.18 -5.96
C GLY A 520 -13.78 -55.07 -4.91
N GLY A 521 -14.12 -55.23 -3.63
CA GLY A 521 -13.16 -55.24 -2.52
C GLY A 521 -12.67 -56.65 -2.20
N GLY A 522 -11.46 -56.74 -1.63
CA GLY A 522 -10.93 -57.92 -0.96
C GLY A 522 -10.62 -57.59 0.50
N GLN A 523 -11.24 -58.33 1.42
CA GLN A 523 -11.00 -58.30 2.87
C GLN A 523 -9.82 -59.21 3.26
N GLY A 524 -9.16 -58.88 4.37
CA GLY A 524 -8.26 -59.77 5.11
C GLY A 524 -8.00 -59.27 6.53
N ARG A 525 -8.28 -60.13 7.52
CA ARG A 525 -8.42 -59.90 8.98
C ARG A 525 -7.10 -59.66 9.74
N GLY A 526 -7.16 -59.05 10.93
CA GLY A 526 -6.09 -59.12 11.94
C GLY A 526 -6.27 -58.31 13.24
N ALA A 527 -6.84 -58.98 14.26
CA ALA A 527 -6.90 -58.79 15.72
C ALA A 527 -6.27 -57.60 16.51
N ARG A 528 -7.04 -57.23 17.55
CA ARG A 528 -6.74 -56.85 18.95
C ARG A 528 -6.25 -55.42 19.32
N ALA A 529 -7.06 -54.82 20.18
CA ALA A 529 -6.98 -53.49 20.80
C ALA A 529 -6.11 -53.44 22.07
N VAL A 530 -5.62 -52.25 22.45
CA VAL A 530 -5.83 -51.54 23.74
C VAL A 530 -5.39 -50.06 23.59
N HIS A 531 -6.33 -49.13 23.83
CA HIS A 531 -6.29 -47.72 24.35
C HIS A 531 -5.08 -46.78 24.11
N ASP A 532 -5.19 -45.49 23.75
CA ASP A 532 -6.21 -44.43 23.96
C ASP A 532 -6.15 -43.37 22.83
N ARG A 533 -7.27 -42.99 22.18
CA ARG A 533 -8.07 -41.72 22.35
C ARG A 533 -7.23 -40.42 22.23
N TYR A 534 -7.40 -39.52 21.26
CA TYR A 534 -8.56 -39.07 20.48
C TYR A 534 -8.15 -38.62 19.06
N THR A 535 -8.85 -39.12 18.05
CA THR A 535 -9.02 -38.48 16.74
C THR A 535 -10.53 -38.37 16.46
N CYS A 536 -10.94 -37.30 15.77
CA CYS A 536 -12.23 -37.21 15.08
C CYS A 536 -11.99 -37.00 13.57
N PRO A 537 -12.96 -37.38 12.72
CA PRO A 537 -12.73 -38.05 11.44
C PRO A 537 -12.87 -37.15 10.20
N PRO A 538 -12.53 -37.67 8.99
CA PRO A 538 -12.65 -36.97 7.72
C PRO A 538 -14.00 -37.27 7.03
N SER A 539 -14.63 -36.27 6.43
CA SER A 539 -15.51 -36.44 5.25
C SER A 539 -15.90 -35.08 4.68
N GLY A 540 -15.53 -34.83 3.43
CA GLY A 540 -16.17 -33.82 2.59
C GLY A 540 -16.40 -34.42 1.20
N PRO A 541 -17.61 -34.35 0.63
CA PRO A 541 -17.83 -34.68 -0.77
C PRO A 541 -17.44 -33.49 -1.65
N ALA A 542 -16.94 -33.82 -2.84
CA ALA A 542 -16.66 -32.87 -3.91
C ALA A 542 -17.94 -32.15 -4.37
N ALA A 543 -17.84 -30.84 -4.58
CA ALA A 543 -18.87 -30.04 -5.25
C ALA A 543 -18.22 -29.16 -6.35
N ALA A 544 -18.91 -29.14 -7.48
CA ALA A 544 -18.49 -28.67 -8.78
C ALA A 544 -18.17 -27.17 -8.85
N GLY A 545 -17.37 -26.81 -9.86
CA GLY A 545 -16.82 -25.48 -10.09
C GLY A 545 -17.85 -24.41 -10.47
N TRP A 546 -17.55 -23.18 -10.05
CA TRP A 546 -18.28 -21.96 -10.41
C TRP A 546 -17.30 -20.79 -10.55
N GLY A 547 -17.41 -20.09 -11.69
CA GLY A 547 -17.26 -18.64 -11.90
C GLY A 547 -16.04 -17.89 -11.35
N GLN A 548 -15.30 -17.25 -12.25
CA GLN A 548 -14.11 -16.44 -11.96
C GLN A 548 -14.36 -15.27 -11.00
N ARG A 549 -13.81 -15.39 -9.78
CA ARG A 549 -13.50 -14.30 -8.84
C ARG A 549 -12.06 -13.80 -9.12
N PRO A 550 -11.65 -12.58 -8.74
CA PRO A 550 -10.30 -12.38 -8.22
C PRO A 550 -10.27 -13.00 -6.81
N PRO A 551 -9.63 -14.17 -6.56
CA PRO A 551 -9.99 -14.98 -5.41
C PRO A 551 -9.11 -14.69 -4.18
N LEU A 552 -9.75 -14.65 -3.01
CA LEU A 552 -9.17 -15.01 -1.69
C LEU A 552 -9.36 -16.52 -1.40
N ALA A 553 -9.42 -17.36 -2.43
CA ALA A 553 -9.50 -18.81 -2.32
C ALA A 553 -8.48 -19.46 -3.29
N TYR A 554 -7.40 -20.01 -2.74
CA TYR A 554 -6.31 -20.61 -3.52
C TYR A 554 -6.64 -22.08 -3.81
N THR A 555 -6.71 -22.43 -5.09
CA THR A 555 -6.59 -23.83 -5.52
C THR A 555 -5.20 -24.06 -6.09
N ALA A 556 -4.57 -25.15 -5.66
CA ALA A 556 -3.25 -25.56 -6.08
C ALA A 556 -3.28 -26.06 -7.53
N SER A 557 -2.48 -25.44 -8.41
CA SER A 557 -1.95 -26.13 -9.58
C SER A 557 -0.52 -25.69 -9.81
N GLY A 558 0.40 -26.64 -9.70
CA GLY A 558 1.80 -26.42 -9.98
C GLY A 558 2.07 -26.50 -11.47
N SER A 559 2.87 -25.58 -11.99
CA SER A 559 3.69 -25.86 -13.17
C SER A 559 4.97 -25.04 -13.12
N ARG A 560 6.10 -25.75 -13.20
CA ARG A 560 7.44 -25.19 -13.39
C ARG A 560 7.51 -24.63 -14.80
N VAL A 561 7.78 -23.33 -14.96
CA VAL A 561 8.34 -22.80 -16.20
C VAL A 561 9.49 -21.86 -15.81
N GLY A 562 10.70 -22.24 -16.22
CA GLY A 562 11.88 -21.41 -16.13
C GLY A 562 11.79 -20.25 -17.11
N TRP A 563 12.14 -19.05 -16.66
CA TRP A 563 12.13 -17.85 -17.49
C TRP A 563 13.57 -17.49 -17.87
N GLY A 564 13.81 -17.52 -19.19
CA GLY A 564 15.11 -17.37 -19.83
C GLY A 564 15.54 -15.92 -20.09
N LYS A 565 16.80 -15.83 -20.53
CA LYS A 565 17.62 -14.65 -20.83
C LYS A 565 17.11 -13.75 -21.97
N GLY A 566 17.48 -12.47 -21.89
CA GLY A 566 17.62 -11.52 -23.02
C GLY A 566 17.22 -10.10 -22.59
N GLY A 567 17.94 -9.00 -22.87
CA GLY A 567 19.13 -8.78 -23.69
C GLY A 567 19.71 -7.37 -23.44
N GLN A 568 20.97 -7.19 -23.85
CA GLN A 568 21.80 -6.00 -23.67
C GLN A 568 21.23 -4.74 -24.35
N ARG A 569 21.32 -3.57 -23.69
CA ARG A 569 21.56 -2.26 -24.33
C ARG A 569 22.44 -1.36 -23.46
N ALA A 570 23.23 -0.55 -24.17
CA ALA A 570 24.48 0.07 -23.75
C ALA A 570 24.37 1.18 -22.71
N ALA A 571 25.38 1.24 -21.84
CA ALA A 571 25.65 2.36 -20.95
C ALA A 571 26.16 3.56 -21.74
N THR A 572 25.46 4.70 -21.67
CA THR A 572 25.98 5.98 -22.15
C THR A 572 26.42 6.79 -20.93
N LEU A 573 27.73 6.89 -20.74
CA LEU A 573 28.39 7.75 -19.78
C LEU A 573 28.26 9.22 -20.21
N ALA A 574 27.93 10.10 -19.27
CA ALA A 574 28.18 11.53 -19.39
C ALA A 574 28.66 12.12 -18.04
N PRO A 575 29.49 13.16 -18.05
CA PRO A 575 30.58 13.35 -17.08
C PRO A 575 30.18 14.19 -15.87
N SER A 576 30.74 13.84 -14.70
CA SER A 576 30.67 14.64 -13.48
C SER A 576 31.50 15.92 -13.61
N ARG A 577 30.85 17.07 -13.74
CA ARG A 577 31.48 18.38 -13.44
C ARG A 577 31.40 18.65 -11.94
N ARG A 578 32.57 18.69 -11.29
CA ARG A 578 32.72 19.14 -9.91
C ARG A 578 32.48 20.66 -9.84
N VAL A 579 31.46 21.08 -9.10
CA VAL A 579 31.34 22.45 -8.62
C VAL A 579 31.56 22.40 -7.10
N ARG A 580 32.65 23.02 -6.65
CA ARG A 580 32.90 23.29 -5.22
C ARG A 580 32.00 24.45 -4.80
N LEU A 581 31.21 24.28 -3.75
CA LEU A 581 30.56 25.37 -3.02
C LEU A 581 31.18 25.49 -1.62
N PRO A 582 31.37 26.71 -1.09
CA PRO A 582 31.99 26.93 0.20
C PRO A 582 30.99 26.73 1.34
N LEU A 583 31.44 26.05 2.39
CA LEU A 583 30.72 25.94 3.65
C LEU A 583 30.89 27.26 4.41
N VAL A 584 29.83 28.05 4.54
CA VAL A 584 29.77 29.15 5.53
C VAL A 584 28.77 28.71 6.59
N ALA A 585 29.29 28.30 7.75
CA ALA A 585 28.51 28.10 8.95
C ALA A 585 28.20 29.48 9.55
N GLN A 586 26.91 29.81 9.67
CA GLN A 586 26.47 30.82 10.63
C GLN A 586 25.66 30.12 11.72
N VAL A 587 26.24 30.12 12.92
CA VAL A 587 25.59 29.81 14.19
C VAL A 587 24.98 31.10 14.71
N VAL A 588 23.68 31.09 15.03
CA VAL A 588 23.09 31.99 16.02
C VAL A 588 22.06 31.21 16.87
N PRO A 589 22.15 31.24 18.21
CA PRO A 589 21.25 30.54 19.12
C PRO A 589 20.17 31.46 19.73
N ALA A 590 18.99 30.90 20.03
CA ALA A 590 18.06 31.34 21.09
C ALA A 590 16.96 30.26 21.22
N ALA A 591 16.93 29.43 22.27
CA ALA A 591 16.45 29.70 23.63
C ALA A 591 14.92 29.88 23.72
N SER A 592 14.23 28.87 24.26
CA SER A 592 13.63 29.03 25.59
C SER A 592 13.30 27.68 26.21
N ALA A 593 13.90 27.46 27.38
CA ALA A 593 13.50 26.49 28.37
C ALA A 593 12.16 26.89 29.02
N ALA A 594 11.41 25.91 29.56
CA ALA A 594 11.01 25.90 30.97
C ALA A 594 10.13 24.69 31.32
N MET A 595 10.41 24.16 32.52
CA MET A 595 9.64 23.21 33.35
C MET A 595 9.72 21.73 32.96
N GLY A 596 10.22 20.83 33.81
CA GLY A 596 10.67 20.95 35.19
C GLY A 596 10.93 19.55 35.74
N SER A 597 12.16 19.28 36.15
CA SER A 597 12.60 18.04 36.80
C SER A 597 12.36 18.11 38.31
N ARG A 598 11.55 17.20 38.85
CA ARG A 598 11.51 16.68 40.23
C ARG A 598 10.80 15.32 40.12
N LEU A 599 11.22 14.18 40.66
CA LEU A 599 12.20 13.80 41.68
C LEU A 599 12.49 12.29 41.52
N LEU A 600 13.73 11.88 41.80
CA LEU A 600 14.13 10.50 42.07
C LEU A 600 13.47 9.95 43.35
N ARG A 601 13.11 8.65 43.37
CA ARG A 601 13.58 7.62 44.33
C ARG A 601 12.64 6.40 44.39
N GLY A 602 13.23 5.21 44.29
CA GLY A 602 12.81 4.03 45.05
C GLY A 602 12.31 2.84 44.23
N CYS A 603 13.09 1.75 44.32
CA CYS A 603 12.88 0.37 43.83
C CYS A 603 13.28 0.07 42.39
#